data_AF-A0A6H1NF27-F1
#
_entry.id   AF-A0A6H1NF27-F1
#
_cell.length_a   1.000
_cell.length_b   1.000
_cell.length_c   1.000
_cell.angle_alpha   90.00
_cell.angle_beta   90.00
_cell.angle_gamma   90.00
#
_symmetry.space_group_name_H-M   'P 1'
#
loop_
_entity.id
_entity.type
_entity.pdbx_description
1 polymer ?
#
loop_
_entity_poly.entity_id
_entity_poly.type
_entity_poly.pdbx_seq_one_letter_code
_entity_poly.pdbx_strand_id
1 'polypeptide(L)'
;MRHFAYRVSYCDHSQLAALEAFVRSLPRVAVPESFVQSAWPGRRPAEARVAAVLGALIRNRGFGIRELPFMGLSLSTLHGMVRRWDPSPHRRQQLSAVAGPLGWTLPDLFAVADEPYSEELRPMLHCHHLGRVFAAAVPLTTAQLIETAGEADRLSAREDHGVWQPVSQGFAEEFPDFP
;
A
#
# COMPACT_ATOMS: atom_id res chain seq x y z
N MET A 1 -4.21 -5.00 9.84
CA MET A 1 -3.51 -4.36 8.71
C MET A 1 -3.15 -2.89 8.93
N ARG A 2 -4.08 -1.98 9.25
CA ARG A 2 -3.74 -0.54 9.42
C ARG A 2 -2.66 -0.25 10.48
N HIS A 3 -2.81 -0.83 11.68
CA HIS A 3 -1.83 -0.68 12.75
C HIS A 3 -0.45 -1.21 12.33
N PHE A 4 -0.39 -2.43 11.79
CA PHE A 4 0.82 -3.00 11.20
C PHE A 4 1.45 -2.07 10.16
N ALA A 5 0.68 -1.61 9.16
CA ALA A 5 1.17 -0.76 8.08
C ALA A 5 1.82 0.54 8.59
N TYR A 6 1.21 1.15 9.61
CA TYR A 6 1.75 2.33 10.26
C TYR A 6 3.08 2.06 10.97
N ARG A 7 3.22 0.94 11.68
CA ARG A 7 4.49 0.62 12.37
C ARG A 7 5.61 0.35 11.37
N VAL A 8 5.31 -0.37 10.29
CA VAL A 8 6.28 -0.69 9.23
C VAL A 8 6.80 0.58 8.53
N SER A 9 6.02 1.65 8.42
CA SER A 9 6.48 2.88 7.74
C SER A 9 7.61 3.62 8.46
N TYR A 10 7.92 3.27 9.71
CA TYR A 10 9.05 3.83 10.47
C TYR A 10 10.33 3.03 10.31
N CYS A 11 10.27 1.85 9.68
CA CYS A 11 11.44 1.05 9.44
C CYS A 11 12.25 1.60 8.26
N ASP A 12 13.55 1.80 8.46
CA ASP A 12 14.49 2.07 7.39
C ASP A 12 14.73 0.82 6.50
N HIS A 13 15.58 0.96 5.49
CA HIS A 13 15.87 -0.11 4.54
C HIS A 13 16.37 -1.40 5.19
N SER A 14 17.30 -1.30 6.14
CA SER A 14 17.91 -2.45 6.82
C SER A 14 16.92 -3.11 7.79
N GLN A 15 16.13 -2.29 8.47
CA GLN A 15 15.07 -2.73 9.38
C GLN A 15 13.94 -3.43 8.62
N LEU A 16 13.56 -2.93 7.43
CA LEU A 16 12.57 -3.60 6.56
C LEU A 16 13.07 -4.96 6.05
N ALA A 17 14.36 -5.10 5.74
CA ALA A 17 14.93 -6.38 5.33
C ALA A 17 14.92 -7.40 6.51
N ALA A 18 15.28 -6.96 7.71
CA ALA A 18 15.20 -7.78 8.92
C ALA A 18 13.75 -8.17 9.25
N LEU A 19 12.82 -7.21 9.15
CA LEU A 19 11.41 -7.44 9.37
C LEU A 19 10.83 -8.43 8.34
N GLU A 20 11.24 -8.37 7.08
CA GLU A 20 10.84 -9.35 6.08
C GLU A 20 11.27 -10.77 6.48
N ALA A 21 12.50 -10.94 6.95
CA ALA A 21 13.01 -12.23 7.40
C ALA A 21 12.17 -12.76 8.58
N PHE A 22 11.80 -11.89 9.52
CA PHE A 22 10.90 -12.22 10.62
C PHE A 22 9.52 -12.63 10.14
N VAL A 23 8.85 -11.82 9.29
CA VAL A 23 7.52 -12.14 8.75
C VAL A 23 7.51 -13.51 8.06
N ARG A 24 8.60 -13.84 7.35
CA ARG A 24 8.76 -15.12 6.64
C ARG A 24 9.01 -16.31 7.55
N SER A 25 9.53 -16.11 8.76
CA SER A 25 9.78 -17.19 9.72
C SER A 25 8.51 -17.60 10.48
N LEU A 26 7.50 -16.73 10.52
CA LEU A 26 6.23 -17.03 11.18
C LEU A 26 5.50 -18.21 10.51
N PRO A 27 4.85 -19.09 11.29
CA PRO A 27 4.08 -20.20 10.75
C PRO A 27 2.98 -19.69 9.82
N ARG A 28 3.03 -20.12 8.55
CA ARG A 28 1.99 -19.76 7.60
C ARG A 28 0.76 -20.61 7.88
N VAL A 29 -0.34 -19.96 8.22
CA VAL A 29 -1.63 -20.65 8.17
C VAL A 29 -1.94 -20.87 6.70
N ALA A 30 -2.16 -22.11 6.30
CA ALA A 30 -2.77 -22.41 5.01
C ALA A 30 -4.14 -21.72 5.02
N VAL A 31 -4.23 -20.52 4.45
CA VAL A 31 -5.49 -19.80 4.31
C VAL A 31 -6.42 -20.74 3.53
N PRO A 32 -7.51 -21.26 4.12
CA PRO A 32 -8.56 -21.86 3.31
C PRO A 32 -9.01 -20.75 2.37
N GLU A 33 -8.95 -20.99 1.06
CA GLU A 33 -9.37 -20.03 0.05
C GLU A 33 -10.77 -19.51 0.38
N SER A 34 -10.82 -18.34 0.98
CA SER A 34 -11.66 -17.28 0.48
C SER A 34 -10.74 -16.09 0.36
N PHE A 35 -10.45 -15.67 -0.87
CA PHE A 35 -10.18 -14.27 -1.10
C PHE A 35 -11.32 -13.53 -0.42
N VAL A 36 -11.06 -12.94 0.75
CA VAL A 36 -12.05 -12.13 1.46
C VAL A 36 -12.58 -11.17 0.41
N GLN A 37 -13.85 -11.37 0.03
CA GLN A 37 -14.50 -10.53 -0.95
C GLN A 37 -14.47 -9.14 -0.33
N SER A 38 -13.57 -8.29 -0.85
CA SER A 38 -13.33 -6.97 -0.32
C SER A 38 -14.68 -6.27 -0.19
N ALA A 39 -14.99 -5.78 1.02
CA ALA A 39 -16.12 -4.91 1.25
C ALA A 39 -15.88 -3.56 0.55
N TRP A 40 -15.97 -3.57 -0.78
CA TRP A 40 -15.93 -2.39 -1.63
C TRP A 40 -17.35 -1.87 -1.77
N PRO A 41 -17.68 -0.67 -1.26
CA PRO A 41 -19.02 -0.12 -1.42
C PRO A 41 -19.25 0.47 -2.83
N GLY A 42 -18.25 0.44 -3.72
CA GLY A 42 -18.36 1.04 -5.05
C GLY A 42 -19.01 0.11 -6.08
N ARG A 43 -20.32 0.30 -6.33
CA ARG A 43 -21.11 -0.38 -7.39
C ARG A 43 -20.64 -0.15 -8.84
N ARG A 44 -19.61 0.66 -9.09
CA ARG A 44 -19.22 1.08 -10.45
C ARG A 44 -17.90 0.46 -10.89
N PRO A 45 -17.82 -0.12 -12.10
CA PRO A 45 -16.57 -0.62 -12.66
C PRO A 45 -15.58 0.53 -12.89
N ALA A 46 -14.29 0.21 -12.93
CA ALA A 46 -13.27 1.19 -13.31
C ALA A 46 -13.52 1.66 -14.75
N GLU A 47 -13.40 2.97 -14.97
CA GLU A 47 -13.64 3.63 -16.25
C GLU A 47 -12.44 3.47 -17.21
N ALA A 48 -11.26 3.13 -16.66
CA ALA A 48 -10.04 2.86 -17.43
C ALA A 48 -9.45 1.46 -17.13
N ARG A 49 -8.81 0.85 -18.13
CA ARG A 49 -8.14 -0.46 -18.00
C ARG A 49 -7.05 -0.45 -16.92
N VAL A 50 -6.23 0.60 -16.90
CA VAL A 50 -5.16 0.78 -15.90
C VAL A 50 -5.73 0.88 -14.49
N ALA A 51 -6.81 1.64 -14.32
CA ALA A 51 -7.53 1.76 -13.05
C ALA A 51 -8.07 0.40 -12.57
N ALA A 52 -8.59 -0.43 -13.48
CA ALA A 52 -9.02 -1.79 -13.17
C ALA A 52 -7.85 -2.67 -12.71
N VAL A 53 -6.71 -2.59 -13.37
CA VAL A 53 -5.49 -3.34 -13.02
C VAL A 53 -4.95 -2.89 -11.66
N LEU A 54 -4.79 -1.59 -11.43
CA LEU A 54 -4.34 -1.03 -10.16
C LEU A 54 -5.27 -1.46 -9.01
N GLY A 55 -6.59 -1.35 -9.23
CA GLY A 55 -7.58 -1.82 -8.25
C GLY A 55 -7.46 -3.32 -7.98
N ALA A 56 -7.23 -4.15 -9.01
CA ALA A 56 -7.03 -5.59 -8.85
C ALA A 56 -5.73 -5.92 -8.12
N LEU A 57 -4.63 -5.22 -8.39
CA LEU A 57 -3.35 -5.40 -7.72
C LEU A 57 -3.46 -5.07 -6.23
N ILE A 58 -4.08 -3.93 -5.89
CA ILE A 58 -4.34 -3.53 -4.50
C ILE A 58 -5.14 -4.63 -3.77
N ARG A 59 -6.21 -5.15 -4.41
CA ARG A 59 -7.03 -6.24 -3.85
C ARG A 59 -6.27 -7.55 -3.71
N ASN A 60 -5.50 -7.95 -4.72
CA ASN A 60 -4.70 -9.19 -4.71
C ASN A 60 -3.64 -9.17 -3.60
N ARG A 61 -3.22 -7.97 -3.17
CA ARG A 61 -2.31 -7.79 -2.04
C ARG A 61 -3.02 -7.65 -0.69
N GLY A 62 -4.32 -7.93 -0.62
CA GLY A 62 -5.10 -7.94 0.63
C GLY A 62 -5.38 -6.57 1.22
N PHE A 63 -5.18 -5.49 0.45
CA PHE A 63 -5.38 -4.13 0.93
C PHE A 63 -6.76 -3.58 0.60
N GLY A 64 -7.40 -2.93 1.58
CA GLY A 64 -8.40 -1.91 1.30
C GLY A 64 -7.74 -0.61 0.85
N ILE A 65 -8.39 0.17 -0.02
CA ILE A 65 -7.84 1.45 -0.51
C ILE A 65 -7.58 2.47 0.62
N ARG A 66 -8.37 2.40 1.70
CA ARG A 66 -8.20 3.21 2.93
C ARG A 66 -7.06 2.71 3.83
N GLU A 67 -6.43 1.59 3.47
CA GLU A 67 -5.41 0.89 4.25
C GLU A 67 -4.01 1.06 3.64
N LEU A 68 -3.88 1.95 2.66
CA LEU A 68 -2.64 2.33 1.99
C LEU A 68 -2.06 3.69 2.48
N PRO A 69 -2.19 4.11 3.75
CA PRO A 69 -1.85 5.49 4.16
C PRO A 69 -0.34 5.79 4.16
N PHE A 70 0.52 4.83 3.83
CA PHE A 70 1.97 5.05 3.81
C PHE A 70 2.51 5.55 2.46
N MET A 71 1.70 5.55 1.39
CA MET A 71 2.18 5.83 0.03
C MET A 71 2.47 7.31 -0.28
N GLY A 72 2.32 8.23 0.69
CA GLY A 72 2.47 9.67 0.45
C GLY A 72 1.42 10.25 -0.53
N LEU A 73 0.33 9.53 -0.77
CA LEU A 73 -0.78 9.93 -1.63
C LEU A 73 -2.05 10.20 -0.81
N SER A 74 -2.82 11.21 -1.19
CA SER A 74 -4.14 11.44 -0.61
C SER A 74 -5.11 10.32 -0.98
N LEU A 75 -6.11 10.08 -0.12
CA LEU A 75 -7.15 9.08 -0.40
C LEU A 75 -7.95 9.41 -1.67
N SER A 76 -8.18 10.69 -1.96
CA SER A 76 -8.81 11.14 -3.22
C SER A 76 -7.96 10.79 -4.44
N THR A 77 -6.64 10.95 -4.35
CA THR A 77 -5.70 10.54 -5.41
C THR A 77 -5.78 9.03 -5.64
N LEU A 78 -5.69 8.23 -4.57
CA LEU A 78 -5.81 6.77 -4.68
C LEU A 78 -7.15 6.37 -5.31
N HIS A 79 -8.25 7.00 -4.91
CA HIS A 79 -9.57 6.74 -5.51
C HIS A 79 -9.63 7.10 -7.00
N GLY A 80 -9.05 8.23 -7.40
CA GLY A 80 -8.93 8.62 -8.80
C GLY A 80 -8.12 7.60 -9.61
N MET A 81 -6.99 7.14 -9.06
CA MET A 81 -6.12 6.15 -9.71
C MET A 81 -6.83 4.82 -9.97
N VAL A 82 -7.66 4.33 -9.04
CA VAL A 82 -8.38 3.04 -9.20
C VAL A 82 -9.74 3.17 -9.89
N ARG A 83 -10.21 4.40 -10.19
CA ARG A 83 -11.49 4.63 -10.86
C ARG A 83 -11.35 5.12 -12.29
N ARG A 84 -10.61 6.22 -12.53
CA ARG A 84 -10.66 6.96 -13.79
C ARG A 84 -9.34 7.07 -14.53
N TRP A 85 -8.21 6.99 -13.81
CA TRP A 85 -6.86 7.13 -14.40
C TRP A 85 -6.78 8.28 -15.43
N ASP A 86 -7.25 9.47 -15.06
CA ASP A 86 -7.32 10.64 -15.97
C ASP A 86 -5.93 11.24 -16.23
N PRO A 87 -5.73 11.93 -17.39
CA PRO A 87 -4.47 12.63 -17.69
C PRO A 87 -4.08 13.59 -16.57
N SER A 88 -2.88 13.45 -16.04
CA SER A 88 -2.36 14.29 -14.96
C SER A 88 -0.84 14.40 -15.03
N PRO A 89 -0.26 15.60 -14.77
CA PRO A 89 1.20 15.76 -14.73
C PRO A 89 1.86 14.93 -13.61
N HIS A 90 1.06 14.44 -12.65
CA HIS A 90 1.54 13.71 -11.48
C HIS A 90 1.51 12.19 -11.63
N ARG A 91 1.06 11.66 -12.78
CA ARG A 91 0.89 10.20 -12.97
C ARG A 91 2.17 9.42 -12.71
N ARG A 92 3.32 9.90 -13.19
CA ARG A 92 4.61 9.23 -12.98
C ARG A 92 5.00 9.17 -11.50
N GLN A 93 4.76 10.24 -10.73
CA GLN A 93 4.96 10.24 -9.29
C GLN A 93 3.96 9.31 -8.57
N GLN A 94 2.70 9.31 -8.99
CA GLN A 94 1.66 8.44 -8.45
C GLN A 94 1.96 6.95 -8.68
N LEU A 95 2.38 6.57 -9.89
CA LEU A 95 2.82 5.20 -10.19
C LEU A 95 4.03 4.83 -9.33
N SER A 96 4.97 5.75 -9.18
CA SER A 96 6.17 5.52 -8.38
C SER A 96 5.85 5.26 -6.90
N ALA A 97 4.92 6.03 -6.34
CA ALA A 97 4.46 5.90 -4.97
C ALA A 97 3.81 4.54 -4.68
N VAL A 98 3.11 3.95 -5.67
CA VAL A 98 2.42 2.66 -5.50
C VAL A 98 3.28 1.45 -5.90
N ALA A 99 4.33 1.61 -6.70
CA ALA A 99 5.13 0.49 -7.24
C ALA A 99 5.77 -0.37 -6.14
N GLY A 100 6.49 0.24 -5.20
CA GLY A 100 7.12 -0.44 -4.07
C GLY A 100 6.11 -1.20 -3.19
N PRO A 101 5.06 -0.54 -2.68
CA PRO A 101 3.99 -1.19 -1.90
C PRO A 101 3.28 -2.34 -2.64
N LEU A 102 3.06 -2.18 -3.95
CA LEU A 102 2.50 -3.22 -4.80
C LEU A 102 3.52 -4.29 -5.17
N GLY A 103 4.80 -4.15 -4.80
CA GLY A 103 5.87 -5.07 -5.14
C GLY A 103 6.02 -5.26 -6.65
N TRP A 104 5.89 -4.17 -7.40
CA TRP A 104 6.08 -4.12 -8.85
C TRP A 104 7.31 -3.28 -9.19
N THR A 105 7.96 -3.60 -10.30
CA THR A 105 9.02 -2.74 -10.83
C THR A 105 8.41 -1.48 -11.46
N LEU A 106 9.15 -0.37 -11.45
CA LEU A 106 8.70 0.85 -12.12
C LEU A 106 8.50 0.64 -13.64
N PRO A 107 9.44 0.00 -14.37
CA PRO A 107 9.24 -0.26 -15.80
C PRO A 107 7.94 -1.01 -16.10
N ASP A 108 7.66 -2.10 -15.36
CA ASP A 108 6.46 -2.91 -15.59
C ASP A 108 5.18 -2.11 -15.33
N LEU A 109 5.17 -1.33 -14.25
CA LEU A 109 4.00 -0.55 -13.88
C LEU A 109 3.75 0.60 -14.86
N PHE A 110 4.80 1.25 -15.35
CA PHE A 110 4.70 2.32 -16.34
C PHE A 110 4.26 1.78 -17.70
N ALA A 111 4.77 0.61 -18.12
CA ALA A 111 4.32 -0.06 -19.33
C ALA A 111 2.84 -0.43 -19.28
N VAL A 112 2.35 -0.94 -18.14
CA VAL A 112 0.91 -1.22 -17.94
C VAL A 112 0.07 0.06 -18.00
N ALA A 113 0.62 1.17 -17.49
CA ALA A 113 -0.05 2.47 -17.47
C ALA A 113 0.01 3.26 -18.79
N ASP A 114 0.75 2.74 -19.79
CA ASP A 114 1.09 3.44 -21.04
C ASP A 114 1.75 4.81 -20.77
N GLU A 115 2.62 4.86 -19.75
CA GLU A 115 3.36 6.05 -19.36
C GLU A 115 4.85 5.91 -19.71
N PRO A 116 5.51 6.97 -20.21
CA PRO A 116 6.93 6.91 -20.55
C PRO A 116 7.79 6.75 -19.29
N TYR A 117 8.55 5.66 -19.25
CA TYR A 117 9.56 5.43 -18.22
C TYR A 117 10.90 6.05 -18.61
N SER A 118 11.58 6.65 -17.63
CA SER A 118 12.95 7.14 -17.77
C SER A 118 13.76 6.63 -16.58
N GLU A 119 14.96 6.12 -16.85
CA GLU A 119 15.91 5.72 -15.80
C GLU A 119 16.42 6.92 -14.98
N GLU A 120 16.28 8.14 -15.51
CA GLU A 120 16.60 9.39 -14.81
C GLU A 120 15.53 9.78 -13.78
N LEU A 121 14.36 9.13 -13.82
CA LEU A 121 13.32 9.34 -12.84
C LEU A 121 13.86 8.92 -11.46
N ARG A 122 13.97 9.89 -10.54
CA ARG A 122 14.34 9.66 -9.13
C ARG A 122 13.17 9.99 -8.20
N PRO A 123 12.12 9.16 -8.15
CA PRO A 123 11.05 9.38 -7.19
C PRO A 123 11.57 9.13 -5.77
N MET A 124 11.00 9.79 -4.77
CA MET A 124 11.06 9.26 -3.42
C MET A 124 10.26 7.96 -3.40
N LEU A 125 10.97 6.84 -3.38
CA LEU A 125 10.40 5.51 -3.45
C LEU A 125 10.48 4.86 -2.07
N HIS A 126 9.39 4.22 -1.67
CA HIS A 126 9.52 3.15 -0.69
C HIS A 126 10.38 2.03 -1.29
N CYS A 127 11.34 1.52 -0.52
CA CYS A 127 12.17 0.43 -1.00
C CYS A 127 11.32 -0.83 -1.24
N HIS A 128 11.78 -1.70 -2.14
CA HIS A 128 11.07 -2.93 -2.49
C HIS A 128 10.87 -3.88 -1.28
N HIS A 129 11.68 -3.77 -0.22
CA HIS A 129 11.50 -4.49 1.04
C HIS A 129 10.16 -4.20 1.68
N LEU A 130 9.62 -2.97 1.53
CA LEU A 130 8.29 -2.64 2.02
C LEU A 130 7.23 -3.54 1.38
N GLY A 131 7.22 -3.63 0.05
CA GLY A 131 6.30 -4.50 -0.69
C GLY A 131 6.47 -5.97 -0.32
N ARG A 132 7.70 -6.43 -0.07
CA ARG A 132 7.99 -7.81 0.35
C ARG A 132 7.47 -8.13 1.75
N VAL A 133 7.65 -7.21 2.70
CA VAL A 133 7.09 -7.30 4.06
C VAL A 133 5.56 -7.42 4.00
N PHE A 134 4.90 -6.54 3.25
CA PHE A 134 3.44 -6.57 3.12
C PHE A 134 2.93 -7.82 2.42
N ALA A 135 3.57 -8.26 1.32
CA ALA A 135 3.19 -9.48 0.63
C ALA A 135 3.33 -10.72 1.52
N ALA A 136 4.40 -10.78 2.33
CA ALA A 136 4.60 -11.86 3.29
C ALA A 136 3.63 -11.79 4.48
N ALA A 137 3.09 -10.61 4.79
CA ALA A 137 2.12 -10.39 5.86
C ALA A 137 0.67 -10.74 5.47
N VAL A 138 0.33 -10.82 4.18
CA VAL A 138 -1.03 -11.17 3.69
C VAL A 138 -1.59 -12.47 4.31
N PRO A 139 -0.85 -13.60 4.37
CA PRO A 139 -1.36 -14.84 4.94
C PRO A 139 -1.34 -14.90 6.48
N LEU A 140 -0.89 -13.84 7.17
CA LEU A 140 -0.77 -13.85 8.63
C LEU A 140 -2.12 -13.64 9.32
N THR A 141 -2.29 -14.30 10.46
CA THR A 141 -3.42 -14.05 11.37
C THR A 141 -3.30 -12.67 12.02
N THR A 142 -4.41 -12.17 12.58
CA THR A 142 -4.41 -10.92 13.36
C THR A 142 -3.37 -10.93 14.48
N ALA A 143 -3.23 -12.05 15.21
CA ALA A 143 -2.24 -12.16 16.28
C ALA A 143 -0.80 -12.04 15.76
N GLN A 144 -0.49 -12.70 14.64
CA GLN A 144 0.81 -12.61 14.00
C GLN A 144 1.09 -11.22 13.40
N LEU A 145 0.05 -10.52 12.91
CA LEU A 145 0.17 -9.13 12.48
C LEU A 145 0.45 -8.18 13.66
N ILE A 146 -0.11 -8.47 14.83
CA ILE A 146 0.17 -7.72 16.07
C ILE A 146 1.61 -7.98 16.52
N GLU A 147 2.04 -9.25 16.51
CA GLU A 147 3.42 -9.64 16.83
C GLU A 147 4.43 -8.97 15.90
N THR A 148 4.18 -9.01 14.58
CA THR A 148 5.02 -8.36 13.58
C THR A 148 5.06 -6.84 13.74
N ALA A 149 3.95 -6.21 14.15
CA ALA A 149 3.93 -4.79 14.45
C ALA A 149 4.83 -4.45 15.66
N GLY A 150 4.83 -5.29 16.70
CA GLY A 150 5.75 -5.16 17.83
C GLY A 150 7.22 -5.35 17.43
N GLU A 151 7.50 -6.28 16.51
CA GLU A 151 8.86 -6.46 15.98
C GLU A 151 9.31 -5.24 15.16
N ALA A 152 8.42 -4.62 14.40
CA ALA A 152 8.71 -3.36 13.71
C ALA A 152 9.02 -2.21 14.69
N ASP A 153 8.28 -2.10 15.79
CA ASP A 153 8.57 -1.14 16.86
C ASP A 153 9.95 -1.40 17.49
N ARG A 154 10.28 -2.67 17.76
CA ARG A 154 11.60 -3.07 18.30
C ARG A 154 12.75 -2.73 17.35
N LEU A 155 12.60 -3.03 16.05
CA LEU A 155 13.63 -2.78 15.04
C LEU A 155 13.83 -1.29 14.75
N SER A 156 12.74 -0.50 14.74
CA SER A 156 12.80 0.95 14.51
C SER A 156 13.24 1.75 15.73
N ALA A 157 13.43 1.09 16.90
CA ALA A 157 13.79 1.73 18.17
C ALA A 157 12.87 2.90 18.54
N ARG A 158 11.59 2.81 18.15
CA ARG A 158 10.62 3.88 18.34
C ARG A 158 10.20 3.97 19.81
N GLU A 159 10.23 5.19 20.35
CA GLU A 159 9.45 5.55 21.54
C GLU A 159 8.04 5.94 21.09
N ASP A 160 7.04 5.18 21.52
CA ASP A 160 5.67 5.38 21.08
C ASP A 160 4.95 6.43 21.95
N HIS A 161 4.69 7.61 21.37
CA HIS A 161 3.83 8.63 22.01
C HIS A 161 2.32 8.32 21.87
N GLY A 162 1.95 7.13 21.40
CA GLY A 162 0.61 6.59 21.57
C GLY A 162 -0.45 7.11 20.60
N VAL A 163 -0.08 7.74 19.49
CA VAL A 163 -1.10 8.28 18.57
C VAL A 163 -0.78 8.00 17.11
N TRP A 164 -1.04 6.76 16.67
CA TRP A 164 -1.57 6.63 15.31
C TRP A 164 -2.95 7.29 15.31
N GLN A 165 -3.05 8.52 14.83
CA GLN A 165 -4.29 8.94 14.23
C GLN A 165 -4.25 8.46 12.78
N PRO A 166 -5.31 7.82 12.26
CA PRO A 166 -5.53 7.94 10.83
C PRO A 166 -5.43 9.42 10.48
N VAL A 167 -5.05 9.78 9.26
CA VAL A 167 -5.46 11.09 8.74
C VAL A 167 -6.98 11.01 8.65
N SER A 168 -7.65 11.20 9.78
CA SER A 168 -9.08 11.07 9.97
C SER A 168 -9.64 12.31 9.35
N GLN A 169 -10.07 12.20 8.09
CA GLN A 169 -11.08 13.09 7.53
C GLN A 169 -10.77 14.59 7.58
N GLY A 170 -9.53 15.02 7.86
CA GLY A 170 -9.18 16.44 8.04
C GLY A 170 -9.35 17.28 6.79
N PHE A 171 -9.67 16.65 5.66
CA PHE A 171 -10.03 17.34 4.41
C PHE A 171 -11.20 16.65 3.69
N ALA A 172 -11.90 15.68 4.30
CA ALA A 172 -13.03 15.05 3.62
C ALA A 172 -14.21 16.03 3.46
N GLU A 173 -14.36 16.95 4.41
CA GLU A 173 -15.37 18.03 4.37
C GLU A 173 -14.90 19.26 3.58
N GLU A 174 -13.60 19.39 3.32
CA GLU A 174 -13.01 20.51 2.56
C GLU A 174 -12.78 20.19 1.08
N PHE A 175 -13.03 18.95 0.64
CA PHE A 175 -12.96 18.57 -0.77
C PHE A 175 -14.37 18.48 -1.37
N PRO A 176 -14.68 19.26 -2.42
CA PRO A 176 -16.04 19.40 -2.97
C PRO A 176 -16.56 18.18 -3.77
N ASP A 177 -15.86 17.04 -3.73
CA ASP A 177 -16.09 15.91 -4.63
C ASP A 177 -16.83 14.71 -3.98
N PHE A 178 -17.39 14.87 -2.77
CA PHE A 178 -18.26 13.86 -2.16
C PHE A 178 -19.72 14.33 -2.15
N PRO A 179 -20.62 13.70 -2.94
CA PRO A 179 -22.06 13.78 -2.70
C PRO A 179 -22.49 12.93 -1.49
#